data_AF-A0A534U4C2-F1
#
_entry.id   AF-A0A534U4C2-F1
#
_cell.length_a   1.000
_cell.length_b   1.000
_cell.length_c   1.000
_cell.angle_alpha   90.00
_cell.angle_beta   90.00
_cell.angle_gamma   90.00
#
_symmetry.space_group_name_H-M   'P 1'
#
loop_
_entity.id
_entity.type
_entity.pdbx_description
1 polymer ?
#
loop_
_entity_poly.entity_id
_entity_poly.type
_entity_poly.pdbx_seq_one_letter_code
_entity_poly.pdbx_strand_id
1 'polypeptide(L)' 'MPATKTTVYLDEADYERLKLIARRRRRPPAALLRDAVREYADRNEVRGGPRSVGAGHSGRRNLSERAEHLLKGMGRQR' A
#
# COMPACT_ATOMS: atom_id res chain seq x y z
N MET A 1 11.57 3.60 -11.04
CA MET A 1 12.06 4.47 -9.94
C MET A 1 13.52 4.14 -9.69
N PRO A 2 14.38 5.14 -9.41
CA PRO A 2 15.77 4.90 -9.06
C PRO A 2 15.88 4.14 -7.72
N ALA A 3 16.87 3.25 -7.61
CA ALA A 3 17.10 2.50 -6.38
C ALA A 3 17.92 3.34 -5.38
N THR A 4 17.40 3.54 -4.18
CA THR A 4 18.14 4.15 -3.06
C THR A 4 19.04 3.11 -2.40
N LYS A 5 20.30 3.47 -2.11
CA LYS A 5 21.22 2.59 -1.38
C LYS A 5 20.84 2.55 0.10
N THR A 6 20.65 1.35 0.63
CA THR A 6 20.34 1.12 2.04
C THR A 6 21.22 -0.01 2.57
N THR A 7 21.79 0.17 3.76
CA THR A 7 22.56 -0.87 4.47
C THR A 7 21.63 -1.50 5.51
N VAL A 8 21.60 -2.83 5.58
CA VAL A 8 20.84 -3.58 6.58
C VAL A 8 21.79 -4.49 7.34
N TYR A 9 21.58 -4.62 8.64
CA TYR A 9 22.30 -5.58 9.47
C TYR A 9 21.57 -6.91 9.41
N LEU A 10 22.33 -7.99 9.21
CA LEU A 10 21.86 -9.36 9.20
C LEU A 10 22.81 -10.18 10.07
N ASP A 11 22.28 -11.16 10.78
CA ASP A 11 23.11 -12.14 11.45
C ASP A 11 23.91 -12.94 10.42
N GLU A 12 25.08 -13.43 10.82
CA GLU A 12 26.00 -14.14 9.92
C GLU A 12 25.32 -15.37 9.28
N ALA A 13 24.56 -16.12 10.08
CA ALA A 13 23.82 -17.30 9.60
C ALA A 13 22.80 -16.94 8.50
N ASP A 14 22.07 -15.83 8.67
CA ASP A 14 21.08 -15.37 7.69
C ASP A 14 21.74 -14.84 6.41
N TYR A 15 22.86 -14.14 6.56
CA TYR A 15 23.63 -13.65 5.42
C TYR A 15 24.21 -14.80 4.58
N GLU A 16 24.77 -15.83 5.21
CA GLU A 16 25.26 -17.01 4.49
C GLU A 16 24.14 -17.80 3.83
N ARG A 17 22.99 -17.95 4.50
CA ARG A 17 21.79 -18.55 3.91
C ARG A 17 21.33 -17.79 2.67
N LEU A 18 21.29 -16.46 2.74
CA LEU A 18 20.93 -15.60 1.61
C LEU A 18 21.91 -15.79 0.43
N LYS A 19 23.23 -15.82 0.70
CA LYS A 19 24.25 -16.05 -0.33
C LYS A 19 24.08 -17.41 -1.00
N LEU A 20 23.77 -18.45 -0.24
CA LEU A 20 23.57 -19.79 -0.76
C LEU A 20 22.35 -19.85 -1.71
N ILE A 21 21.25 -19.19 -1.34
CA ILE A 21 20.06 -19.07 -2.20
C ILE A 21 20.39 -18.26 -3.47
N ALA A 22 21.09 -17.13 -3.32
CA ALA A 22 21.53 -16.28 -4.42
C ALA A 22 22.36 -17.05 -5.45
N ARG A 23 23.34 -17.84 -4.98
CA ARG A 23 24.18 -18.72 -5.82
C ARG A 23 23.34 -19.75 -6.58
N ARG A 24 22.47 -20.48 -5.88
CA ARG A 24 21.59 -21.49 -6.51
C ARG A 24 20.68 -20.87 -7.58
N ARG A 25 20.19 -19.65 -7.35
CA ARG A 25 19.31 -18.93 -8.27
C ARG A 25 20.04 -18.12 -9.33
N ARG A 26 21.38 -18.06 -9.31
CA ARG A 26 22.21 -17.20 -10.18
C ARG A 26 21.75 -15.73 -10.18
N ARG A 27 21.35 -15.22 -9.02
CA ARG A 27 20.87 -13.83 -8.84
C ARG A 27 21.70 -13.12 -7.77
N PRO A 28 21.92 -11.80 -7.87
CA PRO A 28 22.63 -11.07 -6.84
C PRO A 28 21.81 -11.04 -5.53
N PRO A 29 22.43 -11.13 -4.34
CA PRO A 29 21.73 -11.09 -3.05
C PRO A 29 20.81 -9.87 -2.90
N ALA A 30 21.25 -8.70 -3.39
CA ALA A 30 20.44 -7.48 -3.39
C ALA A 30 19.12 -7.62 -4.17
N ALA A 31 19.07 -8.44 -5.22
CA ALA A 31 17.81 -8.69 -5.94
C ALA A 31 16.84 -9.54 -5.11
N LEU A 32 17.35 -10.51 -4.35
CA LEU A 32 16.53 -11.30 -3.45
C LEU A 32 15.99 -10.47 -2.29
N LEU A 33 16.81 -9.60 -1.70
CA LEU A 33 16.37 -8.67 -0.65
C LEU A 33 15.28 -7.73 -1.17
N ARG A 34 15.42 -7.19 -2.38
CA ARG A 34 14.35 -6.37 -2.99
C ARG A 34 13.05 -7.13 -3.17
N ASP A 35 13.12 -8.38 -3.62
CA ASP A 35 11.93 -9.22 -3.78
C ASP A 35 11.27 -9.49 -2.42
N ALA A 36 12.06 -9.83 -1.39
CA ALA A 36 11.57 -10.10 -0.04
C ALA A 36 10.95 -8.85 0.61
N VAL A 37 11.57 -7.67 0.44
CA VAL A 37 11.03 -6.40 0.94
C VAL A 37 9.70 -6.07 0.26
N ARG A 38 9.60 -6.24 -1.07
CA ARG A 38 8.35 -6.03 -1.80
C ARG A 38 7.28 -7.00 -1.31
N GLU A 39 7.58 -8.29 -1.21
CA GLU A 39 6.63 -9.29 -0.75
C GLU A 39 6.16 -9.02 0.69
N TYR A 40 7.07 -8.62 1.57
CA TYR A 40 6.72 -8.22 2.94
C TYR A 40 5.82 -6.99 2.93
N ALA A 41 6.17 -5.96 2.15
CA ALA A 41 5.37 -4.75 2.02
C ALA A 41 3.97 -5.09 1.47
N ASP A 42 3.86 -5.81 0.36
CA ASP A 42 2.58 -6.16 -0.26
C ASP A 42 1.67 -6.97 0.68
N ARG A 43 2.25 -7.81 1.55
CA ARG A 43 1.51 -8.61 2.54
C ARG A 43 1.05 -7.78 3.74
N ASN A 44 1.84 -6.79 4.16
CA ASN A 44 1.58 -5.99 5.37
C ASN A 44 0.98 -4.62 5.08
N GLU A 45 0.96 -4.21 3.82
CA GLU A 45 0.22 -3.05 3.39
C GLU A 45 -1.25 -3.35 3.64
N VAL A 46 -1.81 -2.68 4.65
CA VAL A 46 -3.26 -2.62 4.82
C VAL A 46 -3.77 -2.04 3.52
N ARG A 47 -4.34 -2.90 2.67
CA ARG A 47 -5.02 -2.45 1.46
C ARG A 47 -6.13 -1.54 1.95
N GLY A 48 -5.86 -0.23 1.94
CA GLY A 48 -6.89 0.77 2.05
C GLY A 48 -7.89 0.38 0.97
N GLY A 49 -9.11 0.04 1.39
CA GLY A 49 -10.16 -0.31 0.44
C GLY A 49 -10.24 0.78 -0.65
N PRO A 50 -10.77 0.46 -1.84
CA PRO A 50 -10.99 1.48 -2.85
C PRO A 50 -11.56 2.73 -2.19
N ARG A 51 -11.04 3.93 -2.51
CA ARG A 51 -11.54 5.18 -1.92
C ARG A 51 -13.06 5.37 -2.09
N SER A 52 -13.67 4.60 -2.98
CA SER A 52 -15.11 4.51 -3.22
C SER A 52 -15.88 3.70 -2.16
N VAL A 53 -15.25 2.75 -1.45
CA VAL A 53 -15.91 1.97 -0.39
C VAL A 53 -16.20 2.90 0.78
N GLY A 54 -17.49 3.13 1.05
CA GLY A 54 -17.93 4.06 2.09
C GLY A 54 -18.01 5.53 1.66
N ALA A 55 -17.68 5.88 0.42
CA ALA A 55 -17.74 7.27 -0.07
C ALA A 55 -19.15 7.91 -0.03
N GLY A 56 -20.20 7.09 0.03
CA GLY A 56 -21.59 7.51 0.27
C GLY A 56 -22.13 7.17 1.66
N HIS A 57 -21.31 6.61 2.55
CA HIS A 57 -21.74 6.18 3.88
C HIS A 57 -21.71 7.34 4.87
N SER A 58 -22.74 8.19 4.82
CA SER A 58 -22.89 9.34 5.72
C SER A 58 -23.35 8.98 7.14
N GLY A 59 -23.66 7.71 7.40
CA GLY A 59 -24.32 7.24 8.63
C GLY A 59 -25.78 7.67 8.77
N ARG A 60 -26.33 8.45 7.82
CA ARG A 60 -27.70 8.97 7.86
C ARG A 60 -28.58 8.20 6.88
N ARG A 61 -29.68 7.63 7.38
CA ARG A 61 -30.63 6.84 6.57
C ARG A 61 -31.57 7.69 5.70
N ASN A 62 -31.66 9.00 5.94
CA ASN A 62 -32.62 9.91 5.31
C ASN A 62 -31.98 10.93 4.34
N LEU A 63 -30.79 10.65 3.81
CA LEU A 63 -30.13 11.55 2.85
C LEU A 63 -30.99 11.78 1.60
N SER A 64 -31.53 10.71 1.01
CA SER A 64 -32.33 10.78 -0.22
C SER A 64 -33.61 11.60 -0.03
N GLU A 65 -34.26 11.45 1.11
CA GLU A 65 -35.50 12.17 1.46
C GLU A 65 -35.29 13.68 1.63
N ARG A 66 -34.07 14.09 1.97
CA ARG A 66 -33.73 15.50 2.25
C ARG A 66 -32.96 16.17 1.12
N ALA A 67 -32.74 15.49 0.00
CA ALA A 67 -31.88 15.97 -1.07
C ALA A 67 -32.27 17.39 -1.54
N GLU A 68 -33.56 17.63 -1.77
CA GLU A 68 -34.06 18.95 -2.23
C GLU A 68 -33.83 20.06 -1.21
N HIS A 69 -34.03 19.77 0.07
CA HIS A 69 -33.78 20.72 1.14
C HIS A 69 -32.28 21.01 1.29
N LEU A 70 -31.43 19.99 1.20
CA LEU A 70 -29.98 20.10 1.36
C LEU A 70 -29.33 20.86 0.19
N LEU A 71 -29.90 20.75 -1.01
CA LEU A 71 -29.39 21.38 -2.22
C LEU A 71 -30.02 22.76 -2.49
N LYS A 72 -30.86 23.27 -1.58
CA LYS A 72 -31.51 24.57 -1.74
C LYS A 72 -30.46 25.70 -1.78
N GLY A 73 -30.43 26.43 -2.91
CA GLY A 73 -29.48 27.52 -3.12
C GLY A 73 -28.14 27.09 -3.76
N MET A 74 -27.96 25.81 -4.09
CA MET A 74 -26.80 25.35 -4.84
C MET A 74 -26.74 26.01 -6.22
N GLY A 75 -25.59 26.60 -6.57
CA GLY A 75 -25.36 27.21 -7.88
C GLY A 75 -25.74 28.69 -8.00
N ARG A 76 -26.24 29.35 -6.94
CA ARG A 76 -26.36 30.81 -6.94
C ARG A 76 -24.99 31.43 -6.70
N GLN A 77 -24.42 32.10 -7.71
CA GLN A 77 -23.29 33.00 -7.50
C GLN A 77 -23.76 34.20 -6.67
N ARG A 78 -22.88 34.66 -5.76
CA ARG A 78 -23.12 35.84 -4.93
C ARG A 78 -23.25 37.09 -5.79
#